data_AF-A0A963LTM5-F1
#
_entry.id   AF-A0A963LTM5-F1
#
_cell.length_a   1.000
_cell.length_b   1.000
_cell.length_c   1.000
_cell.angle_alpha   90.00
_cell.angle_beta   90.00
_cell.angle_gamma   90.00
#
_symmetry.space_group_name_H-M   'P 1'
#
loop_
_entity.id
_entity.type
_entity.pdbx_description
1 polymer ?
#
loop_
_entity_poly.entity_id
_entity_poly.type
_entity_poly.pdbx_seq_one_letter_code
_entity_poly.pdbx_strand_id
1 'polypeptide(L)'
;MAIVVNKPLPEFEAVATNGVKVTNTSHLGATMVLYFYPKDNTPGCTTEAMQFRDKYKDFVKAGATVFGVSRDNMKSHDDFKLKLELPFELIADTEEK
;
A
#
# COMPACT_ATOMS: atom_id res chain seq x y z
N MET A 1 18.91 1.08 -4.03
CA MET A 1 19.27 -0.32 -4.41
C MET A 1 18.15 -0.83 -5.30
N ALA A 2 18.45 -1.49 -6.43
CA ALA A 2 17.39 -1.94 -7.34
C ALA A 2 16.63 -3.14 -6.76
N ILE A 3 15.31 -3.17 -6.95
CA ILE A 3 14.50 -4.36 -6.64
C ILE A 3 14.74 -5.40 -7.74
N VAL A 4 15.03 -6.64 -7.34
CA VAL A 4 15.36 -7.74 -8.26
C VAL A 4 14.46 -8.93 -7.95
N VAL A 5 13.92 -9.54 -9.01
CA VAL A 5 13.07 -10.73 -8.91
C VAL A 5 13.83 -11.88 -8.22
N ASN A 6 13.14 -12.64 -7.37
CA ASN A 6 13.69 -13.76 -6.57
C ASN A 6 14.78 -13.35 -5.56
N LYS A 7 14.83 -12.08 -5.14
CA LYS A 7 15.63 -11.65 -4.00
C LYS A 7 14.72 -11.28 -2.82
N PRO A 8 15.20 -11.44 -1.58
CA PRO A 8 14.50 -10.92 -0.42
C PRO A 8 14.22 -9.42 -0.57
N LEU A 9 13.07 -8.98 -0.05
CA LEU A 9 12.75 -7.57 0.05
C LEU A 9 13.79 -6.88 0.96
N PRO A 10 14.32 -5.70 0.58
CA PRO A 10 15.21 -4.94 1.44
C PRO A 10 14.56 -4.67 2.81
N GLU A 11 15.38 -4.45 3.83
CA GLU A 11 14.89 -4.03 5.13
C GLU A 11 14.26 -2.64 5.02
N PHE A 12 13.06 -2.50 5.60
CA PHE A 12 12.36 -1.23 5.72
C PHE A 12 11.42 -1.28 6.93
N GLU A 13 11.09 -0.10 7.42
CA GLU A 13 10.04 0.11 8.40
C GLU A 13 9.21 1.30 7.94
N ALA A 14 7.89 1.14 7.92
CA ALA A 14 6.96 2.19 7.57
C ALA A 14 5.68 2.09 8.40
N VAL A 15 4.92 3.17 8.41
CA VAL A 15 3.60 3.24 9.06
C VAL A 15 2.54 3.41 7.99
N ALA A 16 1.51 2.61 8.07
CA ALA A 16 0.32 2.73 7.23
C ALA A 16 -0.84 3.38 8.01
N THR A 17 -1.92 3.68 7.29
CA THR A 17 -3.20 4.09 7.88
C THR A 17 -3.64 3.14 9.00
N ASN A 18 -4.50 3.62 9.90
CA ASN A 18 -4.86 2.93 11.14
C ASN A 18 -3.66 2.60 12.09
N GLY A 19 -2.48 3.20 11.86
CA GLY A 19 -1.30 2.99 12.69
C GLY A 19 -0.66 1.61 12.52
N VAL A 20 -0.95 0.91 11.42
CA VAL A 20 -0.39 -0.41 11.13
C VAL A 20 1.11 -0.26 10.82
N LYS A 21 1.97 -0.89 11.63
CA LYS A 21 3.41 -0.97 11.36
C LYS A 21 3.69 -2.02 10.30
N VAL A 22 4.39 -1.63 9.24
CA VAL A 22 4.76 -2.51 8.11
C VAL A 22 6.28 -2.59 8.01
N THR A 23 6.79 -3.81 7.96
CA THR A 23 8.22 -4.12 7.77
C THR A 23 8.39 -5.25 6.75
N ASN A 24 9.62 -5.48 6.29
CA ASN A 24 9.96 -6.60 5.41
C ASN A 24 9.67 -8.00 5.99
N THR A 25 9.45 -8.10 7.31
CA THR A 25 9.18 -9.37 8.01
C THR A 25 7.78 -9.44 8.63
N SER A 26 7.04 -8.34 8.67
CA SER A 26 5.71 -8.26 9.31
C SER A 26 4.63 -9.18 8.71
N HIS A 27 4.80 -9.64 7.46
CA HIS A 27 3.81 -10.41 6.70
C HIS A 27 4.38 -11.74 6.15
N LEU A 28 5.37 -12.33 6.83
CA LEU A 28 5.92 -13.63 6.43
C LEU A 28 4.84 -14.71 6.41
N GLY A 29 4.84 -15.53 5.34
CA GLY A 29 3.84 -16.57 5.13
C GLY A 29 2.56 -16.11 4.40
N ALA A 30 2.40 -14.80 4.16
CA ALA A 30 1.37 -14.25 3.29
C ALA A 30 2.00 -13.62 2.04
N THR A 31 1.21 -13.49 0.97
CA THR A 31 1.65 -12.68 -0.19
C THR A 31 1.43 -11.20 0.14
N MET A 32 2.43 -10.36 -0.09
CA MET A 32 2.31 -8.91 0.05
C MET A 32 2.30 -8.25 -1.33
N VAL A 33 1.28 -7.43 -1.59
CA VAL A 33 1.18 -6.60 -2.79
C VAL A 33 1.43 -5.15 -2.38
N LEU A 34 2.55 -4.59 -2.80
CA LEU A 34 2.85 -3.16 -2.68
C LEU A 34 2.67 -2.53 -4.06
N TYR A 35 1.73 -1.60 -4.20
CA TYR A 35 1.58 -0.81 -5.42
C TYR A 35 1.88 0.65 -5.12
N PHE A 36 2.77 1.23 -5.92
CA PHE A 36 3.28 2.58 -5.72
C PHE A 36 2.57 3.53 -6.68
N TYR A 37 2.08 4.65 -6.16
CA TYR A 37 1.41 5.67 -6.98
C TYR A 37 1.91 7.08 -6.63
N PRO A 38 1.93 8.03 -7.57
CA PRO A 38 2.55 9.33 -7.34
C PRO A 38 1.88 10.19 -6.27
N LYS A 39 0.54 10.23 -6.26
CA LYS A 39 -0.21 11.14 -5.40
C LYS A 39 -1.69 10.77 -5.24
N ASP A 40 -2.19 10.88 -4.01
CA ASP A 40 -3.60 10.81 -3.65
C ASP A 40 -4.47 11.77 -4.48
N ASN A 41 -5.74 11.41 -4.66
CA ASN A 41 -6.77 12.25 -5.29
C ASN A 41 -6.46 12.72 -6.73
N THR A 42 -5.47 12.14 -7.41
CA THR A 42 -5.25 12.36 -8.85
C THR A 42 -6.10 11.39 -9.67
N PRO A 43 -6.57 11.74 -10.88
CA PRO A 43 -7.53 10.91 -11.62
C PRO A 43 -7.06 9.47 -11.88
N GLY A 44 -5.78 9.30 -12.27
CA GLY A 44 -5.18 7.98 -12.51
C GLY A 44 -5.08 7.15 -11.24
N CYS A 45 -4.47 7.69 -10.17
CA CYS A 45 -4.30 6.98 -8.90
C CYS A 45 -5.65 6.67 -8.23
N THR A 46 -6.64 7.55 -8.38
CA THR A 46 -8.01 7.31 -7.91
C THR A 46 -8.63 6.11 -8.63
N THR A 47 -8.46 6.03 -9.95
CA THR A 47 -8.96 4.90 -10.74
C THR A 47 -8.27 3.60 -10.35
N GLU A 48 -6.94 3.62 -10.21
CA GLU A 48 -6.16 2.45 -9.80
C GLU A 48 -6.54 1.96 -8.39
N ALA A 49 -6.63 2.86 -7.40
CA ALA A 49 -7.03 2.51 -6.04
C ALA A 49 -8.44 1.89 -5.98
N MET A 50 -9.39 2.42 -6.77
CA MET A 50 -10.74 1.82 -6.89
C MET A 50 -10.69 0.43 -7.52
N GLN A 51 -9.84 0.20 -8.52
CA GLN A 51 -9.68 -1.13 -9.11
C GLN A 51 -9.12 -2.15 -8.10
N PHE A 52 -8.14 -1.76 -7.27
CA PHE A 52 -7.68 -2.59 -6.16
C PHE A 52 -8.80 -2.88 -5.15
N ARG A 53 -9.60 -1.86 -4.79
CA ARG A 53 -10.76 -2.02 -3.90
C ARG A 53 -11.76 -3.02 -4.46
N ASP A 54 -12.15 -2.85 -5.72
CA ASP A 54 -13.18 -3.66 -6.36
C ASP A 54 -12.70 -5.12 -6.54
N LYS A 55 -11.39 -5.35 -6.60
CA LYS A 55 -10.74 -6.67 -6.65
C LYS A 55 -10.24 -7.19 -5.31
N TYR A 56 -10.44 -6.46 -4.21
CA TYR A 56 -9.83 -6.78 -2.92
C TYR A 56 -10.15 -8.19 -2.42
N LYS A 57 -11.40 -8.65 -2.63
CA LYS A 57 -11.81 -10.02 -2.26
C LYS A 57 -11.02 -11.11 -2.98
N ASP A 58 -10.62 -10.87 -4.23
CA ASP A 58 -9.82 -11.82 -5.01
C ASP A 58 -8.39 -11.91 -4.45
N PHE A 59 -7.81 -10.77 -4.04
CA PHE A 59 -6.51 -10.74 -3.35
C PHE A 59 -6.56 -11.48 -2.02
N VAL A 60 -7.56 -11.21 -1.18
CA VAL A 60 -7.74 -11.91 0.10
C VAL A 60 -7.89 -13.42 -0.11
N LYS A 61 -8.68 -13.85 -1.10
CA LYS A 61 -8.84 -15.28 -1.44
C LYS A 61 -7.53 -15.93 -1.89
N ALA A 62 -6.65 -15.17 -2.53
CA ALA A 62 -5.31 -15.62 -2.91
C ALA A 62 -4.29 -15.61 -1.75
N GLY A 63 -4.71 -15.23 -0.52
CA GLY A 63 -3.82 -15.10 0.63
C GLY A 63 -2.91 -13.87 0.55
N ALA A 64 -3.35 -12.82 -0.15
CA ALA A 64 -2.59 -11.61 -0.36
C ALA A 64 -3.11 -10.43 0.49
N THR A 65 -2.19 -9.68 1.08
CA THR A 65 -2.43 -8.39 1.73
C THR A 65 -1.97 -7.27 0.79
N VAL A 66 -2.84 -6.30 0.54
CA VAL A 66 -2.59 -5.18 -0.36
C VAL A 66 -2.23 -3.94 0.45
N PHE A 67 -1.23 -3.18 0.00
CA PHE A 67 -0.93 -1.83 0.47
C PHE A 67 -0.70 -0.91 -0.72
N GLY A 68 -1.31 0.28 -0.65
CA GLY A 68 -0.94 1.39 -1.53
C GLY A 68 0.19 2.20 -0.90
N VAL A 69 1.15 2.67 -1.69
CA VAL A 69 2.30 3.45 -1.20
C VAL A 69 2.46 4.74 -1.99
N SER A 70 2.62 5.87 -1.31
CA SER A 70 2.96 7.14 -1.94
C SER A 70 3.74 8.06 -0.99
N ARG A 71 4.13 9.24 -1.47
CA ARG A 71 4.81 10.28 -0.69
C ARG A 71 3.85 11.15 0.13
N ASP A 72 2.54 10.96 -0.03
CA ASP A 72 1.56 11.73 0.74
C ASP A 72 1.62 11.36 2.22
N ASN A 73 1.22 12.31 3.07
CA ASN A 73 1.23 12.12 4.52
C ASN A 73 0.00 11.32 5.00
N MET A 74 0.06 10.87 6.26
CA MET A 74 -1.00 10.06 6.86
C MET A 74 -2.38 10.71 6.79
N LYS A 75 -2.47 12.04 6.96
CA LYS A 75 -3.74 12.75 6.87
C LYS A 75 -4.37 12.63 5.48
N SER A 76 -3.58 12.82 4.43
CA SER A 76 -4.06 12.66 3.05
C SER A 76 -4.55 11.23 2.81
N HIS A 77 -3.78 10.24 3.29
CA HIS A 77 -4.13 8.83 3.16
C HIS A 77 -5.40 8.45 3.91
N ASP A 78 -5.59 8.91 5.14
CA ASP A 78 -6.83 8.67 5.89
C ASP A 78 -8.03 9.27 5.16
N ASP A 79 -7.92 10.51 4.68
CA ASP A 79 -8.97 11.19 3.92
C ASP A 79 -9.27 10.47 2.59
N PHE A 80 -8.24 10.00 1.87
CA PHE A 80 -8.36 9.30 0.60
C PHE A 80 -8.97 7.90 0.75
N LYS A 81 -8.49 7.13 1.73
CA LYS A 81 -9.02 5.82 2.10
C LYS A 81 -10.49 5.91 2.50
N LEU A 82 -10.84 6.88 3.34
CA LEU A 82 -12.22 7.11 3.76
C LEU A 82 -13.11 7.48 2.56
N LYS A 83 -12.67 8.44 1.74
CA LYS A 83 -13.41 8.93 0.58
C LYS A 83 -13.70 7.83 -0.45
N LEU A 84 -12.76 6.92 -0.67
CA LEU A 84 -12.90 5.85 -1.65
C LEU A 84 -13.36 4.51 -1.06
N GLU A 85 -13.57 4.47 0.27
CA GLU A 85 -13.92 3.25 1.00
C GLU A 85 -12.92 2.12 0.74
N LEU A 86 -11.61 2.42 0.76
CA LEU A 86 -10.59 1.42 0.49
C LEU A 86 -10.50 0.41 1.66
N PRO A 87 -10.61 -0.90 1.40
CA PRO A 87 -10.61 -1.95 2.42
C PRO A 87 -9.20 -2.38 2.84
N PHE A 88 -8.17 -1.65 2.40
CA PHE A 88 -6.76 -1.92 2.66
C PHE A 88 -6.06 -0.65 3.16
N GLU A 89 -4.84 -0.81 3.66
CA GLU A 89 -4.08 0.27 4.28
C GLU A 89 -3.16 0.98 3.27
N LEU A 90 -2.87 2.26 3.52
CA LEU A 90 -1.98 3.08 2.71
C LEU A 90 -0.73 3.44 3.51
N ILE A 91 0.46 3.18 2.96
CA ILE A 91 1.76 3.48 3.54
C ILE A 91 2.20 4.88 3.12
N ALA A 92 2.52 5.71 4.10
CA ALA A 92 3.08 7.05 3.87
C ALA A 92 4.61 6.99 3.84
N ASP A 93 5.21 7.21 2.66
CA ASP A 93 6.67 7.31 2.46
C ASP A 93 7.09 8.77 2.32
N THR A 94 6.86 9.56 3.38
CA THR A 94 7.10 11.01 3.35
C THR A 94 8.58 11.39 3.30
N GLU A 95 9.48 10.43 3.51
CA GLU A 95 10.93 10.65 3.57
C GLU A 95 11.65 10.24 2.28
N GLU A 96 10.93 9.85 1.22
CA GLU A 96 11.52 9.48 -0.06
C GLU A 96 12.47 10.59 -0.56
N LYS A 97 13.77 10.25 -0.67
CA LYS A 97 14.83 11.11 -1.21
C LYS A 97 15.17 10.74 -2.64
#